data_AF-A0A445DPD9-F1
#
_entry.id   AF-A0A445DPD9-F1
#
_cell.length_a   1.000
_cell.length_b   1.000
_cell.length_c   1.000
_cell.angle_alpha   90.00
_cell.angle_beta   90.00
_cell.angle_gamma   90.00
#
_symmetry.space_group_name_H-M   'P 1'
#
loop_
_entity.id
_entity.type
_entity.pdbx_description
1 polymer ?
#
loop_
_entity_poly.entity_id
_entity_poly.type
_entity_poly.pdbx_seq_one_letter_code
_entity_poly.pdbx_strand_id
1 'polypeptide(L)'
;MEERSTPIQKCSYKDSLLTGPGLGNDHEPESLMEDDEPNPEDKWYKDDEDGVNGETPFNPCPEIPVSKEEFEEWCKPWKNALMVKVLGKRVTFAFMEQRLRRDWEGKGKIHVIDMNRDYFLVHFSDEEDYTHALMEGPWMVAGHYLIVQRWRPFFLSGHTEARKIAA
;
A
#
# COMPACT_ATOMS: atom_id res chain seq x y z
N MET A 1 -20.24 -50.26 -24.82
CA MET A 1 -21.50 -50.07 -24.09
C MET A 1 -21.12 -49.28 -22.83
N GLU A 2 -20.83 -48.01 -23.02
CA GLU A 2 -21.75 -46.86 -22.84
C GLU A 2 -21.79 -46.46 -21.36
N GLU A 3 -20.88 -45.57 -20.99
CA GLU A 3 -20.90 -44.88 -19.71
C GLU A 3 -21.95 -43.75 -19.78
N ARG A 4 -23.05 -43.89 -19.05
CA ARG A 4 -24.00 -42.81 -18.82
C ARG A 4 -23.66 -42.10 -17.52
N SER A 5 -23.12 -40.89 -17.63
CA SER A 5 -23.06 -39.92 -16.54
C SER A 5 -24.47 -39.44 -16.20
N THR A 6 -24.85 -39.45 -14.92
CA THR A 6 -26.02 -38.73 -14.39
C THR A 6 -25.58 -37.50 -13.58
N PRO A 7 -26.31 -36.38 -13.63
CA PRO A 7 -25.83 -35.08 -13.17
C PRO A 7 -26.04 -34.89 -11.67
N ILE A 8 -25.03 -34.39 -10.96
CA ILE A 8 -25.15 -33.90 -9.58
C ILE A 8 -25.87 -32.54 -9.64
N GLN A 9 -27.13 -32.51 -9.23
CA GLN A 9 -27.88 -31.28 -9.08
C GLN A 9 -27.39 -30.53 -7.84
N LYS A 10 -26.81 -29.34 -8.03
CA LYS A 10 -26.37 -28.48 -6.92
C LYS A 10 -27.61 -27.86 -6.25
N CYS A 11 -27.98 -28.35 -5.08
CA CYS A 11 -28.88 -27.65 -4.17
C CYS A 11 -28.13 -26.49 -3.49
N SER A 12 -28.82 -25.38 -3.25
CA SER A 12 -28.27 -24.28 -2.46
C SER A 12 -28.07 -24.75 -1.02
N TYR A 13 -26.97 -24.34 -0.39
CA TYR A 13 -26.67 -24.59 1.03
C TYR A 13 -27.87 -24.26 1.94
N LYS A 14 -28.62 -23.21 1.60
CA LYS A 14 -29.82 -22.79 2.33
C LYS A 14 -30.92 -23.86 2.32
N ASP A 15 -31.12 -24.54 1.18
CA ASP A 15 -32.19 -25.54 1.04
C ASP A 15 -31.86 -26.84 1.79
N SER A 16 -30.58 -27.15 2.00
CA SER A 16 -30.18 -28.35 2.76
C SER A 16 -30.41 -28.23 4.26
N LEU A 17 -30.47 -27.01 4.82
CA LEU A 17 -30.67 -26.79 6.25
C LEU A 17 -32.14 -26.83 6.67
N LEU A 18 -33.06 -26.53 5.73
CA LEU A 18 -34.48 -26.43 6.02
C LEU A 18 -35.21 -27.78 5.92
N THR A 19 -34.54 -28.84 5.48
CA THR A 19 -35.16 -30.16 5.29
C THR A 19 -34.31 -31.25 5.94
N GLY A 20 -34.18 -31.17 7.27
CA GLY A 20 -33.73 -32.30 8.09
C GLY A 20 -34.89 -33.31 8.30
N PRO A 21 -34.66 -34.62 8.20
CA PRO A 21 -35.73 -35.60 8.37
C PRO A 21 -36.01 -35.87 9.85
N GLY A 22 -37.21 -35.49 10.28
CA GLY A 22 -38.00 -36.18 11.30
C GLY A 22 -37.59 -36.00 12.75
N LEU A 23 -38.42 -35.27 13.51
CA LEU A 23 -39.11 -35.75 14.71
C LEU A 23 -40.19 -34.70 15.05
N GLY A 24 -41.42 -35.19 15.20
CA GLY A 24 -42.62 -34.36 15.33
C GLY A 24 -42.80 -33.72 16.71
N ASN A 25 -43.78 -32.81 16.76
CA ASN A 25 -44.53 -32.32 17.91
C ASN A 25 -44.26 -33.06 19.23
N ASP A 26 -43.92 -32.32 20.29
CA ASP A 26 -44.57 -32.31 21.61
C ASP A 26 -44.06 -31.14 22.47
N HIS A 27 -44.90 -30.67 23.37
CA HIS A 27 -44.79 -29.46 24.19
C HIS A 27 -43.73 -29.55 25.32
N GLU A 28 -43.01 -28.44 25.53
CA GLU A 28 -42.30 -27.96 26.74
C GLU A 28 -42.97 -28.35 28.09
N PRO A 29 -42.29 -28.34 29.27
CA PRO A 29 -41.34 -27.29 29.65
C PRO A 29 -40.19 -27.62 30.65
N GLU A 30 -39.33 -26.62 30.82
CA GLU A 30 -38.42 -26.28 31.95
C GLU A 30 -37.12 -27.08 32.18
N SER A 31 -35.99 -26.46 31.79
CA SER A 31 -34.84 -26.29 32.69
C SER A 31 -34.01 -25.04 32.33
N LEU A 32 -34.20 -24.00 33.15
CA LEU A 32 -33.24 -22.98 33.62
C LEU A 32 -31.84 -22.98 32.96
N MET A 33 -31.43 -21.85 32.38
CA MET A 33 -30.30 -21.04 32.87
C MET A 33 -30.56 -19.58 32.52
N GLU A 34 -30.91 -18.80 33.54
CA GLU A 34 -30.86 -17.34 33.51
C GLU A 34 -29.38 -16.98 33.67
N ASP A 35 -28.69 -16.80 32.54
CA ASP A 35 -27.29 -16.36 32.47
C ASP A 35 -27.27 -14.97 31.85
N ASP A 36 -27.78 -13.99 32.60
CA ASP A 36 -27.55 -12.55 32.34
C ASP A 36 -26.16 -12.15 32.85
N GLU A 37 -25.13 -12.93 32.53
CA GLU A 37 -23.75 -12.52 32.78
C GLU A 37 -23.27 -11.74 31.54
N PRO A 38 -23.12 -10.39 31.64
CA PRO A 38 -22.75 -9.59 30.49
C PRO A 38 -21.40 -10.06 29.96
N ASN A 39 -21.34 -10.30 28.65
CA ASN A 39 -20.15 -10.75 27.96
C ASN A 39 -18.94 -9.88 28.37
N PRO A 40 -17.88 -10.45 28.97
CA PRO A 40 -16.74 -9.66 29.44
C PRO A 40 -15.99 -8.97 28.29
N GLU A 41 -16.18 -9.42 27.05
CA GLU A 41 -15.64 -8.76 25.84
C GLU A 41 -16.37 -7.45 25.50
N ASP A 42 -17.64 -7.30 25.92
CA ASP A 42 -18.44 -6.08 25.70
C ASP A 42 -17.96 -4.91 26.58
N LYS A 43 -17.06 -5.14 27.55
CA LYS A 43 -16.41 -4.05 28.31
C LYS A 43 -15.61 -3.08 27.43
N TRP A 44 -15.21 -3.53 26.24
CA TRP A 44 -14.49 -2.72 25.27
C TRP A 44 -15.43 -2.03 24.28
N TYR A 45 -16.69 -2.48 24.19
CA TYR A 45 -17.75 -1.81 23.46
C TYR A 45 -18.42 -0.81 24.38
N LYS A 46 -17.88 0.40 24.42
CA LYS A 46 -18.63 1.55 24.91
C LYS A 46 -19.57 1.96 23.79
N ASP A 47 -20.85 1.71 23.99
CA ASP A 47 -21.88 2.38 23.22
C ASP A 47 -21.89 3.84 23.72
N ASP A 48 -21.10 4.68 23.05
CA ASP A 48 -21.02 6.12 23.34
C ASP A 48 -22.32 6.81 22.84
N GLU A 49 -23.47 6.38 23.37
CA GLU A 49 -24.79 6.92 23.04
C GLU A 49 -25.17 8.07 24.00
N ASP A 50 -24.25 9.04 24.20
CA ASP A 50 -24.61 10.43 24.54
C ASP A 50 -23.39 11.36 24.39
N GLY A 51 -23.37 12.22 23.37
CA GLY A 51 -22.44 13.35 23.34
C GLY A 51 -21.95 13.80 21.96
N VAL A 52 -22.69 14.72 21.34
CA VAL A 52 -22.27 15.59 20.22
C VAL A 52 -22.06 14.88 18.88
N ASN A 53 -23.10 14.94 18.04
CA ASN A 53 -23.03 14.79 16.59
C ASN A 53 -21.97 15.74 15.99
N GLY A 54 -20.76 15.23 15.83
CA GLY A 54 -19.63 15.96 15.29
C GLY A 54 -18.55 15.01 14.79
N GLU A 55 -18.95 13.94 14.10
CA GLU A 55 -18.01 13.13 13.33
C GLU A 55 -17.30 14.06 12.34
N THR A 56 -16.04 14.38 12.60
CA THR A 56 -15.23 15.11 11.63
C THR A 56 -15.22 14.27 10.35
N PRO A 57 -15.61 14.83 9.18
CA PRO A 57 -15.62 14.07 7.93
C PRO A 57 -14.27 13.40 7.71
N PHE A 58 -14.28 12.17 7.18
CA PHE A 58 -13.07 11.47 6.81
C PHE A 58 -12.21 12.36 5.92
N ASN A 59 -11.04 12.76 6.44
CA ASN A 59 -10.08 13.53 5.68
C ASN A 59 -9.06 12.57 5.06
N PRO A 60 -9.06 12.37 3.73
CA PRO A 60 -8.07 11.51 3.06
C PRO A 60 -6.64 12.05 3.14
N CYS A 61 -6.45 13.31 3.55
CA CYS A 61 -5.15 13.94 3.75
C CYS A 61 -5.14 14.78 5.04
N PRO A 62 -4.99 14.15 6.23
CA PRO A 62 -4.93 14.87 7.49
C PRO A 62 -3.68 15.75 7.57
N GLU A 63 -3.83 16.94 8.15
CA GLU A 63 -2.69 17.80 8.48
C GLU A 63 -2.05 17.30 9.77
N ILE A 64 -0.84 16.75 9.67
CA ILE A 64 -0.07 16.28 10.81
C ILE A 64 0.87 17.41 11.22
N PRO A 65 0.69 18.05 12.39
CA PRO A 65 1.62 19.04 12.88
C PRO A 65 2.94 18.35 13.27
N VAL A 66 4.03 18.73 12.60
CA VAL A 66 5.37 18.18 12.85
C VAL A 66 6.32 19.35 13.02
N SER A 67 7.18 19.30 14.04
CA SER A 67 8.21 20.31 14.19
C SER A 67 9.26 20.21 13.07
N LYS A 68 9.97 21.29 12.81
CA LYS A 68 11.02 21.29 11.77
C LYS A 68 12.11 20.25 12.07
N GLU A 69 12.48 20.07 13.34
CA GLU A 69 13.52 19.15 13.77
C GLU A 69 13.11 17.70 13.50
N GLU A 70 11.92 17.30 13.93
CA GLU A 70 11.37 15.95 13.68
C GLU A 70 11.28 15.64 12.19
N PHE A 71 10.83 16.60 11.38
CA PHE A 71 10.75 16.45 9.94
C PHE A 71 12.13 16.22 9.30
N GLU A 72 13.14 16.97 9.75
CA GLU A 72 14.52 16.78 9.30
C GLU A 72 15.04 15.40 9.71
N GLU A 73 14.69 14.91 10.90
CA GLU A 73 15.04 13.54 11.35
C GLU A 73 14.46 12.47 10.44
N TRP A 74 13.18 12.59 10.07
CA TRP A 74 12.53 11.65 9.16
C TRP A 74 13.10 11.71 7.74
N CYS A 75 13.68 12.86 7.35
CA CYS A 75 14.37 13.01 6.07
C CYS A 75 15.80 12.45 6.07
N LYS A 76 16.43 12.23 7.24
CA LYS A 76 17.82 11.75 7.35
C LYS A 76 18.10 10.48 6.52
N PRO A 77 17.25 9.45 6.51
CA PRO A 77 17.50 8.23 5.73
C PRO A 77 17.57 8.49 4.23
N TRP A 78 16.89 9.52 3.73
CA TRP A 78 16.74 9.80 2.30
C TRP A 78 17.79 10.76 1.74
N LYS A 79 18.78 11.16 2.54
CA LYS A 79 19.87 12.05 2.11
C LYS A 79 20.69 11.46 0.95
N ASN A 80 20.88 10.15 0.94
CA ASN A 80 21.59 9.41 -0.10
C ASN A 80 20.62 8.75 -1.09
N ALA A 81 19.52 9.43 -1.40
CA ALA A 81 18.52 8.94 -2.35
C ALA A 81 18.42 9.82 -3.60
N LEU A 82 18.14 9.17 -4.74
CA LEU A 82 17.94 9.81 -6.03
C LEU A 82 16.54 9.49 -6.57
N MET A 83 15.90 10.49 -7.16
CA MET A 83 14.70 10.36 -7.98
C MET A 83 15.11 10.12 -9.42
N VAL A 84 14.60 9.03 -10.01
CA VAL A 84 14.96 8.59 -11.36
C VAL A 84 13.73 8.40 -12.22
N LYS A 85 13.81 8.80 -13.49
CA LYS A 85 12.72 8.57 -14.45
C LYS A 85 13.26 8.37 -15.86
N VAL A 86 12.70 7.40 -16.59
CA VAL A 86 13.01 7.19 -18.00
C VAL A 86 12.26 8.20 -18.86
N LEU A 87 12.95 8.86 -19.79
CA LEU A 87 12.37 9.82 -20.72
C LEU A 87 11.76 9.14 -21.96
N GLY A 88 10.52 9.51 -22.27
CA GLY A 88 9.84 9.10 -23.51
C GLY A 88 9.38 7.64 -23.56
N LYS A 89 9.54 6.87 -22.47
CA LYS A 89 9.09 5.49 -22.39
C LYS A 89 8.78 5.09 -20.95
N ARG A 90 7.75 4.26 -20.78
CA ARG A 90 7.45 3.57 -19.53
C ARG A 90 8.20 2.25 -19.49
N VAL A 91 8.81 1.93 -18.36
CA VAL A 91 9.56 0.69 -18.14
C VAL A 91 8.98 -0.04 -16.94
N THR A 92 9.10 -1.36 -16.93
CA THR A 92 8.70 -2.16 -15.77
C THR A 92 9.70 -1.98 -14.64
N PHE A 93 9.22 -2.11 -13.40
CA PHE A 93 10.07 -2.02 -12.21
C PHE A 93 11.26 -2.99 -12.27
N ALA A 94 11.01 -4.28 -12.55
CA ALA A 94 12.08 -5.29 -12.59
C ALA A 94 13.18 -4.98 -13.62
N PHE A 95 12.81 -4.45 -14.79
CA PHE A 95 13.78 -4.04 -15.80
C PHE A 95 14.60 -2.84 -15.33
N MET A 96 13.94 -1.85 -14.73
CA MET A 96 14.61 -0.66 -14.20
C MET A 96 15.56 -1.03 -13.05
N GLU A 97 15.09 -1.82 -12.09
CA GLU A 97 15.89 -2.31 -10.96
C GLU A 97 17.14 -3.04 -11.44
N GLN A 98 16.99 -3.99 -12.38
CA GLN A 98 18.13 -4.73 -12.92
C GLN A 98 19.16 -3.80 -13.60
N ARG A 99 18.68 -2.80 -14.34
CA ARG A 99 19.54 -1.86 -15.07
C ARG A 99 20.30 -0.94 -14.12
N LEU A 100 19.59 -0.36 -13.15
CA LEU A 100 20.20 0.51 -12.15
C LEU A 100 21.21 -0.25 -11.30
N ARG A 101 20.91 -1.49 -10.87
CA ARG A 101 21.87 -2.30 -10.12
C ARG A 101 23.13 -2.55 -10.94
N ARG A 102 22.98 -2.98 -12.19
CA ARG A 102 24.16 -3.22 -13.04
C ARG A 102 25.00 -1.96 -13.27
N ASP A 103 24.35 -0.82 -13.49
CA ASP A 103 25.04 0.39 -13.92
C ASP A 103 25.55 1.23 -12.73
N TRP A 104 24.94 1.14 -11.54
CA TRP A 104 25.25 1.99 -10.38
C TRP A 104 25.69 1.24 -9.12
N GLU A 105 25.48 -0.08 -9.02
CA GLU A 105 25.96 -0.88 -7.89
C GLU A 105 27.45 -1.14 -8.06
N GLY A 106 28.28 -0.39 -7.33
CA GLY A 106 29.72 -0.53 -7.34
C GLY A 106 30.20 -1.27 -6.08
N LYS A 107 30.34 -0.53 -4.99
CA LYS A 107 30.81 -1.07 -3.69
C LYS A 107 29.67 -1.43 -2.75
N GLY A 108 28.61 -0.61 -2.75
CA GLY A 108 27.45 -0.75 -1.90
C GLY A 108 26.31 -1.50 -2.59
N LYS A 109 25.21 -1.66 -1.86
CA LYS A 109 23.93 -2.11 -2.41
C LYS A 109 23.02 -0.92 -2.65
N ILE A 110 22.22 -1.01 -3.70
CA ILE A 110 21.15 -0.03 -3.98
C ILE A 110 19.77 -0.64 -3.75
N HIS A 111 18.85 0.17 -3.25
CA HIS A 111 17.44 -0.19 -3.07
C HIS A 111 16.58 0.66 -3.99
N VAL A 112 15.80 0.03 -4.85
CA VAL A 112 14.92 0.71 -5.82
C VAL A 112 13.48 0.56 -5.37
N ILE A 113 12.74 1.67 -5.32
CA ILE A 113 11.34 1.73 -4.92
C ILE A 113 10.54 2.32 -6.08
N ASP A 114 9.48 1.64 -6.50
CA ASP A 114 8.55 2.16 -7.51
C ASP A 114 7.70 3.29 -6.91
N MET A 115 7.58 4.40 -7.64
CA MET A 115 6.79 5.55 -7.24
C MET A 115 5.78 5.95 -8.31
N ASN A 116 4.80 6.75 -7.91
CA ASN A 116 3.79 7.27 -8.82
C ASN A 116 4.40 8.07 -9.98
N ARG A 117 3.69 8.10 -11.12
CA ARG A 117 4.05 8.86 -12.33
C ARG A 117 5.36 8.38 -13.00
N ASP A 118 5.64 7.08 -12.94
CA ASP A 118 6.80 6.41 -13.54
C ASP A 118 8.14 6.96 -13.01
N TYR A 119 8.16 7.35 -11.74
CA TYR A 119 9.38 7.69 -11.03
C TYR A 119 9.86 6.50 -10.20
N PHE A 120 11.16 6.41 -10.00
CA PHE A 120 11.79 5.42 -9.15
C PHE A 120 12.62 6.16 -8.11
N LEU A 121 12.52 5.74 -6.86
CA LEU A 121 13.38 6.21 -5.78
C LEU A 121 14.50 5.20 -5.58
N VAL A 122 15.74 5.67 -5.69
CA VAL A 122 16.92 4.82 -5.54
C VAL A 122 17.67 5.27 -4.31
N HIS A 123 17.76 4.39 -3.32
CA HIS A 123 18.51 4.61 -2.09
C HIS A 123 19.86 3.90 -2.17
N PHE A 124 20.92 4.59 -1.79
CA PHE A 124 22.29 4.10 -1.86
C PHE A 124 22.82 3.85 -0.44
N SER A 125 23.43 2.67 -0.25
CA SER A 125 24.12 2.34 0.99
C SER A 125 25.49 3.03 1.09
N ASP A 126 26.13 3.29 -0.05
CA ASP A 126 27.47 3.84 -0.15
C ASP A 126 27.46 5.21 -0.84
N GLU A 127 28.30 6.14 -0.36
CA GLU A 127 28.36 7.51 -0.89
C GLU A 127 29.07 7.56 -2.25
N GLU A 128 30.05 6.70 -2.51
CA GLU A 128 30.74 6.67 -3.79
C GLU A 128 29.78 6.27 -4.91
N ASP A 129 28.99 5.22 -4.70
CA ASP A 129 27.96 4.77 -5.66
C ASP A 129 26.90 5.86 -5.90
N TYR A 130 26.52 6.62 -4.86
CA TYR A 130 25.62 7.77 -4.99
C TYR A 130 26.24 8.88 -5.86
N THR A 131 27.50 9.23 -5.60
CA THR A 131 28.19 10.26 -6.38
C THR A 131 28.42 9.83 -7.82
N HIS A 132 28.73 8.56 -8.04
CA HIS A 132 28.86 7.92 -9.34
C HIS A 132 27.56 8.07 -10.14
N ALA A 133 26.44 7.60 -9.57
CA ALA A 133 25.12 7.70 -10.19
C ALA A 133 24.70 9.15 -10.49
N LEU A 134 25.13 10.12 -9.68
CA LEU A 134 24.74 11.52 -9.85
C LEU A 134 25.65 12.31 -10.80
N MET A 135 26.96 12.05 -10.81
CA MET A 135 27.96 12.91 -11.44
C MET A 135 28.56 12.35 -12.73
N GLU A 136 28.56 11.02 -12.91
CA GLU A 136 29.29 10.39 -14.03
C GLU A 136 28.54 10.39 -15.37
N GLY A 137 27.46 11.15 -15.47
CA GLY A 137 26.93 11.63 -16.74
C GLY A 137 25.49 11.24 -17.04
N PRO A 138 25.04 11.51 -18.28
CA PRO A 138 23.69 11.21 -18.69
C PRO A 138 23.51 9.70 -18.87
N TRP A 139 22.78 9.09 -17.94
CA TRP A 139 22.46 7.67 -18.00
C TRP A 139 21.46 7.35 -19.10
N MET A 140 21.62 6.20 -19.74
CA MET A 140 20.69 5.70 -20.74
C MET A 140 20.32 4.26 -20.47
N VAL A 141 19.03 3.96 -20.61
CA VAL A 141 18.50 2.60 -20.52
C VAL A 141 17.67 2.31 -21.75
N ALA A 142 18.03 1.26 -22.49
CA ALA A 142 17.37 0.85 -23.74
C ALA A 142 17.22 1.98 -24.77
N GLY A 143 18.23 2.85 -24.88
CA GLY A 143 18.23 3.98 -25.82
C GLY A 143 17.43 5.21 -25.37
N HIS A 144 16.92 5.21 -24.13
CA HIS A 144 16.21 6.34 -23.54
C HIS A 144 17.03 6.93 -22.39
N TYR A 145 17.11 8.25 -22.32
CA TYR A 145 17.80 8.95 -21.23
C TYR A 145 17.06 8.80 -19.91
N LEU A 146 17.82 8.73 -18.81
CA LEU A 146 17.31 8.88 -17.46
C LEU A 146 17.40 10.33 -17.03
N ILE A 147 16.32 10.82 -16.42
CA ILE A 147 16.39 11.95 -15.51
C ILE A 147 16.88 11.39 -14.18
N VAL A 148 17.96 11.95 -13.66
CA VAL A 148 18.47 11.67 -12.32
C VAL A 148 18.47 12.97 -11.53
N GLN A 149 17.81 12.99 -10.38
CA GLN A 149 17.71 14.17 -9.53
C GLN A 149 17.88 13.78 -8.07
N ARG A 150 18.51 14.65 -7.27
CA ARG A 150 18.55 14.45 -5.81
C ARG A 150 17.14 14.36 -5.23
N TRP A 151 16.91 13.40 -4.34
CA TRP A 151 15.64 13.32 -3.62
C TRP A 151 15.35 14.62 -2.87
N ARG A 152 14.07 14.99 -2.83
CA ARG A 152 13.56 16.13 -2.08
C ARG A 152 12.23 15.74 -1.45
N PRO A 153 11.93 16.24 -0.24
CA PRO A 153 10.60 16.10 0.31
C PRO A 153 9.56 16.69 -0.64
N PHE A 154 8.38 16.10 -0.65
CA PHE A 154 7.24 16.57 -1.46
C PHE A 154 7.49 16.60 -2.98
N PHE A 155 8.42 15.78 -3.48
CA PHE A 155 8.78 15.74 -4.90
C PHE A 155 7.58 15.47 -5.82
N LEU A 156 6.68 14.58 -5.41
CA LEU A 156 5.47 14.24 -6.16
C LEU A 156 4.23 15.04 -5.72
N SER A 157 4.35 15.89 -4.70
CA SER A 157 3.26 16.69 -4.12
C SER A 157 2.83 17.85 -5.00
N GLY A 158 3.24 17.86 -6.27
CA GLY A 158 2.58 18.62 -7.30
C GLY A 158 1.15 18.12 -7.47
N HIS A 159 0.26 18.65 -6.63
CA HIS A 159 -1.10 18.96 -7.05
C HIS A 159 -1.03 19.68 -8.40
N THR A 160 -2.01 19.39 -9.23
CA THR A 160 -2.21 19.76 -10.63
C THR A 160 -2.27 21.28 -10.90
N GLU A 161 -1.28 22.06 -10.50
CA GLU A 161 -1.08 23.41 -11.05
C GLU A 161 0.31 23.52 -11.65
N ALA A 162 0.33 23.59 -12.98
CA ALA A 162 1.50 23.87 -13.78
C ALA A 162 2.12 25.19 -13.30
N ARG A 163 3.31 25.12 -12.68
CA ARG A 163 4.10 26.33 -12.43
C ARG A 163 4.59 26.86 -13.76
N LYS A 164 3.97 27.96 -14.20
CA LYS A 164 4.42 28.77 -15.33
C LYS A 164 5.82 29.27 -15.02
N ILE A 165 6.82 28.79 -15.76
CA ILE A 165 8.17 29.34 -15.71
C ILE A 165 8.14 30.53 -16.69
N ALA A 166 7.99 31.73 -16.16
CA ALA A 166 8.13 32.96 -16.94
C ALA A 166 9.61 33.39 -16.94
N ALA A 167 10.08 33.79 -18.12
CA ALA A 167 11.27 34.62 -18.31
C ALA A 167 10.87 36.10 -18.25
#